data_AF-U9SJP0-F1
#
_entry.id   AF-U9SJP0-F1
#
_cell.length_a   1.000
_cell.length_b   1.000
_cell.length_c   1.000
_cell.angle_alpha   90.00
_cell.angle_beta   90.00
_cell.angle_gamma   90.00
#
_symmetry.space_group_name_H-M   'P 1'
#
loop_
_entity.id
_entity.type
_entity.pdbx_description
1 polymer ?
#
loop_
_entity_poly.entity_id
_entity_poly.type
_entity_poly.pdbx_seq_one_letter_code
_entity_poly.pdbx_strand_id
1 'polypeptide(L)'
;NTGNNNVGLELKYISLVGLININQKNNFGANELENLDKILEKENIESVLKRPYSYWSKEDKKTNLTTIGEILNNGIDQLSLYMKTVSKGKATNYSSSGILDRRVKVSKSNPNKLKGFVILVIGFRRILWKSVDDVTTNYIYNKI
;
A
#
# COMPACT_ATOMS: atom_id res chain seq x y z
N ASN A 1 -17.05 -24.96 -5.40
CA ASN A 1 -16.81 -23.79 -6.28
C ASN A 1 -15.89 -22.79 -5.61
N THR A 2 -14.58 -22.99 -5.74
CA THR A 2 -13.58 -21.96 -5.42
C THR A 2 -13.68 -20.88 -6.49
N GLY A 3 -14.50 -19.86 -6.26
CA GLY A 3 -14.57 -18.70 -7.15
C GLY A 3 -13.18 -18.08 -7.30
N ASN A 4 -12.83 -17.68 -8.52
CA ASN A 4 -11.59 -16.94 -8.82
C ASN A 4 -11.60 -15.64 -8.01
N ASN A 5 -11.02 -15.67 -6.81
CA ASN A 5 -10.88 -14.50 -5.95
C ASN A 5 -9.75 -13.65 -6.53
N ASN A 6 -10.09 -12.47 -7.02
CA ASN A 6 -9.09 -11.51 -7.48
C ASN A 6 -8.61 -10.72 -6.26
N VAL A 7 -7.29 -10.50 -6.19
CA VAL A 7 -6.64 -9.85 -5.06
C VAL A 7 -6.05 -8.52 -5.52
N GLY A 8 -6.44 -7.44 -4.86
CA GLY A 8 -5.76 -6.16 -4.93
C GLY A 8 -4.61 -6.10 -3.93
N LEU A 9 -3.46 -5.60 -4.36
CA LEU A 9 -2.31 -5.38 -3.50
C LEU A 9 -1.90 -3.91 -3.57
N GLU A 10 -1.73 -3.28 -2.42
CA GLU A 10 -1.09 -1.97 -2.30
C GLU A 10 0.24 -2.17 -1.56
N LEU A 11 1.33 -1.73 -2.17
CA LEU A 11 2.66 -1.87 -1.60
C LEU A 11 3.16 -0.51 -1.12
N LYS A 12 3.51 -0.41 0.16
CA LYS A 12 4.12 0.77 0.75
C LYS A 12 5.51 0.42 1.27
N TYR A 13 6.46 1.33 1.07
CA TYR A 13 7.83 1.19 1.54
C TYR A 13 8.21 2.36 2.45
N ILE A 14 8.76 2.04 3.62
CA ILE A 14 9.30 3.00 4.58
C ILE A 14 10.82 2.86 4.59
N SER A 15 11.49 3.88 4.04
CA SER A 15 12.94 3.95 4.06
C SER A 15 13.45 4.24 5.47
N LEU A 16 14.52 3.56 5.89
CA LEU A 16 15.18 3.79 7.17
C LEU A 16 15.67 5.25 7.31
N VAL A 17 16.12 5.86 6.22
CA VAL A 17 16.60 7.25 6.20
C VAL A 17 15.49 8.22 6.62
N GLY A 18 14.25 7.95 6.22
CA GLY A 18 13.12 8.82 6.56
C GLY A 18 12.73 8.75 8.05
N LEU A 19 13.14 7.69 8.77
CA LEU A 19 12.87 7.50 10.19
C LEU A 19 13.90 8.17 11.11
N ILE A 20 15.01 8.64 10.55
CA ILE A 20 16.13 9.21 11.28
C ILE A 20 15.99 10.73 11.46
N ASN A 21 15.19 11.37 10.61
CA ASN A 21 15.36 12.78 10.26
C ASN A 21 14.73 13.80 11.20
N ILE A 22 14.58 13.50 12.50
CA ILE A 22 13.84 14.41 13.39
C ILE A 22 14.71 15.28 14.25
N ASN A 23 15.92 14.89 14.68
CA ASN A 23 16.80 15.77 15.47
C ASN A 23 18.24 15.26 15.69
N GLN A 24 18.77 14.33 14.87
CA GLN A 24 20.07 13.71 15.16
C GLN A 24 20.98 13.59 13.94
N LYS A 25 22.26 13.98 14.15
CA LYS A 25 23.48 13.82 13.35
C LYS A 25 23.31 13.65 11.83
N ASN A 26 23.92 14.58 11.09
CA ASN A 26 23.95 14.67 9.63
C ASN A 26 24.55 13.47 8.87
N ASN A 27 24.99 12.39 9.52
CA ASN A 27 25.62 11.24 8.85
C ASN A 27 25.25 9.93 9.57
N PHE A 28 24.17 9.28 9.15
CA PHE A 28 23.91 7.88 9.47
C PHE A 28 24.57 7.02 8.40
N GLY A 29 25.59 6.27 8.79
CA GLY A 29 26.24 5.31 7.92
C GLY A 29 25.44 4.02 7.80
N ALA A 30 25.97 3.08 7.00
CA ALA A 30 25.34 1.79 6.79
C ALA A 30 25.17 0.99 8.09
N ASN A 31 26.13 1.07 9.02
CA ASN A 31 26.09 0.36 10.30
C ASN A 31 24.96 0.86 11.20
N GLU A 32 24.74 2.18 11.25
CA GLU A 32 23.65 2.78 12.02
C GLU A 32 22.29 2.41 11.43
N LEU A 33 22.16 2.39 10.10
CA LEU A 33 20.95 1.92 9.42
C LEU A 33 20.68 0.44 9.70
N GLU A 34 21.71 -0.41 9.64
CA GLU A 34 21.57 -1.83 9.96
C GLU A 34 21.11 -2.05 11.41
N ASN A 35 21.68 -1.30 12.35
CA ASN A 35 21.27 -1.35 13.75
C ASN A 35 19.82 -0.89 13.93
N LEU A 36 19.42 0.20 13.26
CA LEU A 36 18.04 0.65 13.26
C LEU A 36 17.10 -0.42 12.70
N ASP A 37 17.45 -1.07 11.59
CA ASP A 37 16.65 -2.13 10.98
C ASP A 37 16.45 -3.33 11.94
N LYS A 38 17.50 -3.73 12.67
CA LYS A 38 17.44 -4.78 13.71
C LYS A 38 16.59 -4.37 14.92
N ILE A 39 16.63 -3.10 15.31
CA ILE A 39 15.77 -2.56 16.39
C ILE A 39 14.31 -2.59 15.93
N LEU A 40 14.04 -2.10 14.73
CA LEU A 40 12.72 -2.06 14.14
C LEU A 40 12.16 -3.47 13.97
N GLU A 41 12.95 -4.49 13.68
CA GLU A 41 12.49 -5.89 13.60
C GLU A 41 11.86 -6.37 14.92
N LYS A 42 12.42 -5.98 16.07
CA LYS A 42 12.03 -6.46 17.41
C LYS A 42 10.96 -5.62 18.11
N GLU A 43 10.71 -4.41 17.61
CA GLU A 43 9.78 -3.48 18.24
C GLU A 43 8.32 -4.00 18.20
N ASN A 44 7.43 -3.56 19.08
CA ASN A 44 6.01 -3.95 18.96
C ASN A 44 5.35 -3.16 17.82
N ILE A 45 4.29 -3.72 17.23
CA ILE A 45 3.62 -3.13 16.05
C ILE A 45 3.11 -1.71 16.38
N GLU A 46 2.50 -1.51 17.55
CA GLU A 46 1.94 -0.21 17.93
C GLU A 46 3.00 0.90 17.99
N SER A 47 4.17 0.60 18.57
CA SER A 47 5.27 1.55 18.67
C SER A 47 5.87 1.87 17.30
N VAL A 48 6.05 0.86 16.45
CA VAL A 48 6.52 1.05 15.07
C VAL A 48 5.56 1.96 14.29
N LEU A 49 4.25 1.71 14.36
CA LEU A 49 3.28 2.53 13.62
C LEU A 49 3.27 4.00 14.09
N LYS A 50 3.57 4.27 15.36
CA LYS A 50 3.69 5.63 15.90
C LYS A 50 5.01 6.32 15.54
N ARG A 51 5.98 5.60 14.97
CA ARG A 51 7.25 6.22 14.60
C ARG A 51 7.01 7.33 13.57
N PRO A 52 7.56 8.51 13.82
CA PRO A 52 7.48 9.59 12.86
C PRO A 52 8.39 9.28 11.67
N TYR A 53 7.94 9.67 10.49
CA TYR A 53 8.58 9.41 9.22
C TYR A 53 8.55 10.67 8.38
N SER A 54 9.69 10.96 7.76
CA SER A 54 9.86 12.09 6.87
C SER A 54 10.21 11.63 5.46
N TYR A 55 9.69 12.34 4.47
CA TYR A 55 10.02 12.10 3.08
C TYR A 55 9.98 13.39 2.27
N TRP A 56 10.78 13.46 1.21
CA TRP A 56 10.75 14.57 0.28
C TRP A 56 9.58 14.41 -0.70
N SER A 57 8.60 15.32 -0.65
CA SER A 57 7.52 15.40 -1.63
C SER A 57 8.01 16.17 -2.85
N LYS A 58 7.99 15.51 -4.02
CA LYS A 58 8.32 16.17 -5.30
C LYS A 58 7.27 17.19 -5.70
N GLU A 59 6.01 16.91 -5.40
CA GLU A 59 4.87 17.76 -5.73
C GLU A 59 4.90 19.05 -4.90
N ASP A 60 5.05 18.92 -3.58
CA ASP A 60 5.08 20.06 -2.66
C ASP A 60 6.44 20.76 -2.57
N LYS A 61 7.49 20.15 -3.16
CA LYS A 61 8.90 20.58 -3.08
C LYS A 61 9.36 20.85 -1.63
N LYS A 62 8.89 20.02 -0.69
CA LYS A 62 9.25 20.12 0.73
C LYS A 62 9.34 18.74 1.37
N THR A 63 10.01 18.69 2.51
CA THR A 63 9.97 17.51 3.38
C THR A 63 8.63 17.49 4.11
N ASN A 64 7.87 16.41 3.96
CA ASN A 64 6.66 16.15 4.71
C ASN A 64 6.98 15.27 5.91
N LEU A 65 6.32 15.54 7.04
CA LEU A 65 6.38 14.73 8.26
C LEU A 65 5.03 14.02 8.45
N THR A 66 5.08 12.75 8.79
CA THR A 66 3.92 11.87 9.00
C THR A 66 4.32 10.75 9.97
N THR A 67 3.52 9.71 10.11
CA THR A 67 3.87 8.47 10.82
C THR A 67 3.79 7.26 9.90
N ILE A 68 4.45 6.16 10.29
CA ILE A 68 4.31 4.88 9.58
C ILE A 68 2.84 4.43 9.54
N GLY A 69 2.10 4.63 10.63
CA GLY A 69 0.68 4.30 10.74
C GLY A 69 -0.21 5.08 9.78
N GLU A 70 0.04 6.38 9.62
CA GLU A 70 -0.67 7.21 8.63
C GLU A 70 -0.41 6.71 7.19
N ILE A 71 0.83 6.33 6.85
CA ILE A 71 1.14 5.77 5.53
C ILE A 71 0.39 4.45 5.29
N LEU A 72 0.31 3.58 6.30
CA LEU A 72 -0.46 2.34 6.23
C LEU A 72 -1.94 2.61 5.99
N ASN A 73 -2.53 3.52 6.77
CA ASN A 73 -3.95 3.88 6.67
C ASN A 73 -4.27 4.52 5.31
N ASN A 74 -3.42 5.42 4.82
CA ASN A 74 -3.57 5.99 3.48
C ASN A 74 -3.49 4.92 2.39
N GLY A 75 -2.64 3.89 2.58
CA GLY A 75 -2.60 2.72 1.70
C GLY A 75 -3.90 1.92 1.71
N ILE A 76 -4.53 1.77 2.88
CA ILE A 76 -5.83 1.08 3.04
C ILE A 76 -6.92 1.84 2.30
N ASP A 77 -7.00 3.17 2.50
CA ASP A 77 -8.00 4.02 1.86
C ASP A 77 -7.83 4.02 0.33
N GLN A 78 -6.59 4.15 -0.13
CA GLN A 78 -6.24 4.10 -1.54
C GLN A 78 -6.64 2.75 -2.17
N LEU A 79 -6.31 1.63 -1.54
CA LEU A 79 -6.67 0.30 -2.05
C LEU A 79 -8.19 0.10 -2.07
N SER A 80 -8.91 0.56 -1.04
CA SER A 80 -10.37 0.52 -0.98
C SER A 80 -11.01 1.27 -2.15
N LEU A 81 -10.52 2.47 -2.46
CA LEU A 81 -10.99 3.27 -3.60
C LEU A 81 -10.69 2.59 -4.94
N TYR A 82 -9.50 2.00 -5.11
CA TYR A 82 -9.17 1.26 -6.31
C TYR A 82 -10.03 0.02 -6.50
N MET A 83 -10.25 -0.77 -5.44
CA MET A 83 -11.12 -1.96 -5.51
C MET A 83 -12.56 -1.59 -5.85
N LYS A 84 -13.10 -0.50 -5.29
CA LYS A 84 -14.42 0.05 -5.66
C LYS A 84 -14.48 0.52 -7.11
N THR A 85 -13.36 0.95 -7.68
CA THR A 85 -13.28 1.34 -9.10
C THR A 85 -13.22 0.10 -9.99
N VAL A 86 -12.37 -0.87 -9.65
CA VAL A 86 -12.23 -2.16 -10.34
C VAL A 86 -13.56 -2.91 -10.38
N SER A 87 -14.31 -2.91 -9.28
CA SER A 87 -15.58 -3.64 -9.16
C SER A 87 -16.68 -3.18 -10.13
N LYS A 88 -16.56 -1.97 -10.70
CA LYS A 88 -17.45 -1.43 -11.74
C LYS A 88 -17.26 -2.09 -13.11
N GLY A 89 -16.21 -2.88 -13.29
CA GLY A 89 -15.94 -3.60 -14.54
C GLY A 89 -15.20 -2.76 -15.57
N LYS A 90 -15.43 -3.01 -16.86
CA LYS A 90 -14.76 -2.29 -17.96
C LYS A 90 -15.32 -0.87 -18.10
N ALA A 91 -14.43 0.13 -18.10
CA ALA A 91 -14.79 1.50 -18.42
C ALA A 91 -15.12 1.64 -19.92
N THR A 92 -16.11 2.46 -20.25
CA THR A 92 -16.49 2.76 -21.64
C THR A 92 -15.59 3.83 -22.24
N ASN A 93 -15.16 4.81 -21.44
CA ASN A 93 -14.28 5.91 -21.80
C ASN A 93 -13.60 6.51 -20.55
N TYR A 94 -12.77 7.54 -20.74
CA TYR A 94 -12.06 8.26 -19.68
C TYR A 94 -12.97 8.98 -18.66
N SER A 95 -14.24 9.23 -19.01
CA SER A 95 -15.23 9.86 -18.13
C SER A 95 -15.99 8.85 -17.27
N SER A 96 -15.78 7.55 -17.49
CA SER A 96 -16.43 6.47 -16.75
C SER A 96 -15.46 5.78 -15.79
N SER A 97 -15.90 5.51 -14.55
CA SER A 97 -15.08 4.76 -13.60
C SER A 97 -15.08 3.27 -13.92
N GLY A 98 -13.91 2.65 -13.97
CA GLY A 98 -13.74 1.23 -14.21
C GLY A 98 -12.32 0.92 -14.69
N ILE A 99 -12.12 -0.28 -15.21
CA ILE A 99 -10.86 -0.69 -15.82
C ILE A 99 -10.81 -0.19 -17.26
N LEU A 100 -9.84 0.68 -17.54
CA LEU A 100 -9.49 1.15 -18.88
C LEU A 100 -8.07 0.68 -19.25
N ASP A 101 -7.80 -0.61 -19.10
CA ASP A 101 -6.52 -1.24 -19.47
C ASP A 101 -6.77 -2.38 -20.46
N ARG A 102 -6.18 -2.27 -21.65
CA ARG A 102 -6.31 -3.26 -22.73
C ARG A 102 -5.69 -4.61 -22.40
N ARG A 103 -4.82 -4.70 -21.39
CA ARG A 103 -4.15 -5.93 -20.95
C ARG A 103 -5.04 -6.78 -20.04
N VAL A 104 -6.17 -6.24 -19.60
CA VAL A 104 -7.12 -6.89 -18.71
C VAL A 104 -8.43 -7.15 -19.45
N LYS A 105 -8.74 -8.42 -19.66
CA LYS A 105 -10.06 -8.85 -20.15
C LYS A 105 -11.02 -8.91 -18.97
N VAL A 106 -12.06 -8.07 -19.03
CA VAL A 106 -13.17 -8.06 -18.07
C VAL A 106 -14.37 -8.78 -18.69
N SER A 107 -14.86 -9.82 -18.01
CA SER A 107 -16.06 -10.57 -18.42
C SER A 107 -17.07 -10.59 -17.29
N LYS A 108 -18.38 -10.61 -17.61
CA LYS A 108 -19.42 -10.81 -16.59
C LYS A 108 -19.29 -12.17 -15.91
N SER A 109 -19.66 -12.25 -14.64
CA SER A 109 -19.67 -13.46 -13.84
C SER A 109 -20.82 -13.45 -12.84
N ASN A 110 -21.02 -14.57 -12.14
CA ASN A 110 -21.80 -14.56 -10.90
C ASN A 110 -21.14 -13.63 -9.86
N PRO A 111 -21.90 -13.09 -8.90
CA PRO A 111 -21.35 -12.28 -7.81
C PRO A 111 -20.18 -12.99 -7.13
N ASN A 112 -19.07 -12.28 -7.00
CA ASN A 112 -17.86 -12.71 -6.35
C ASN A 112 -17.24 -11.57 -5.53
N LYS A 113 -16.06 -11.78 -4.96
CA LYS A 113 -15.39 -10.82 -4.09
C LYS A 113 -14.00 -10.47 -4.61
N LEU A 114 -13.70 -9.17 -4.56
CA LEU A 114 -12.34 -8.65 -4.58
C LEU A 114 -11.85 -8.61 -3.13
N LYS A 115 -10.72 -9.26 -2.87
CA LYS A 115 -10.01 -9.14 -1.59
C LYS A 115 -8.87 -8.16 -1.74
N GLY A 116 -8.47 -7.49 -0.68
CA GLY A 116 -7.34 -6.57 -0.75
C GLY A 116 -6.42 -6.65 0.47
N PHE A 117 -5.13 -6.46 0.21
CA PHE A 117 -4.11 -6.38 1.25
C PHE A 117 -3.16 -5.21 0.99
N VAL A 118 -2.87 -4.46 2.05
CA VAL A 118 -1.77 -3.51 2.06
C VAL A 118 -0.57 -4.19 2.69
N ILE A 119 0.55 -4.22 1.97
CA ILE A 119 1.82 -4.73 2.46
C ILE A 119 2.74 -3.53 2.69
N LEU A 120 3.17 -3.36 3.94
CA LEU A 120 4.05 -2.29 4.36
C LEU A 120 5.41 -2.87 4.73
N VAL A 121 6.41 -2.57 3.92
CA VAL A 121 7.80 -2.94 4.17
C VAL A 121 8.51 -1.78 4.85
N ILE A 122 9.16 -2.04 5.97
CA ILE A 122 9.90 -1.06 6.76
C ILE A 122 11.36 -1.51 6.82
N GLY A 123 12.24 -0.71 6.24
CA GLY A 123 13.63 -1.11 6.06
C GLY A 123 13.74 -2.40 5.25
N PHE A 124 14.57 -3.34 5.70
CA PHE A 124 14.80 -4.60 4.99
C PHE A 124 14.29 -5.81 5.77
N ARG A 125 14.03 -5.66 7.08
CA ARG A 125 13.71 -6.79 7.97
C ARG A 125 12.26 -6.87 8.38
N ARG A 126 11.51 -5.76 8.34
CA ARG A 126 10.16 -5.74 8.89
C ARG A 126 9.09 -5.59 7.82
N ILE A 127 8.15 -6.53 7.83
CA ILE A 127 6.97 -6.52 6.96
C ILE A 127 5.73 -6.54 7.85
N LEU A 128 4.86 -5.56 7.65
CA LEU A 128 3.52 -5.51 8.22
C LEU A 128 2.51 -5.65 7.08
N TRP A 129 1.32 -6.15 7.41
CA TRP A 129 0.23 -6.18 6.45
C TRP A 129 -1.11 -5.96 7.14
N LYS A 130 -2.09 -5.44 6.37
CA LYS A 130 -3.49 -5.37 6.77
C LYS A 130 -4.39 -5.75 5.60
N SER A 131 -5.46 -6.48 5.88
CA SER A 131 -6.56 -6.65 4.94
C SER A 131 -7.41 -5.39 4.87
N VAL A 132 -8.00 -5.14 3.72
CA VAL A 132 -9.09 -4.17 3.54
C VAL A 132 -10.40 -4.90 3.34
N ASP A 133 -11.52 -4.19 3.52
CA ASP A 133 -12.85 -4.79 3.33
C ASP A 133 -13.03 -5.34 1.92
N ASP A 134 -13.63 -6.54 1.85
CA ASP A 134 -13.96 -7.18 0.58
C ASP A 134 -14.95 -6.32 -0.21
N VAL A 135 -14.75 -6.21 -1.53
CA VAL A 135 -15.69 -5.53 -2.43
C VAL A 135 -16.39 -6.55 -3.32
N THR A 136 -17.71 -6.58 -3.28
CA THR A 136 -18.52 -7.43 -4.16
C THR A 136 -18.41 -6.96 -5.62
N THR A 137 -18.31 -7.90 -6.55
CA THR A 137 -18.28 -7.61 -7.99
C THR A 137 -18.95 -8.71 -8.81
N ASN A 138 -19.46 -8.34 -9.99
CA ASN A 138 -20.10 -9.27 -10.94
C ASN A 138 -19.22 -9.52 -12.17
N TYR A 139 -17.91 -9.37 -12.01
CA TYR A 139 -16.94 -9.52 -13.08
C TYR A 139 -15.78 -10.43 -12.70
N ILE A 140 -15.19 -11.05 -13.71
CA ILE A 140 -13.89 -11.71 -13.65
C ILE A 140 -12.87 -10.92 -14.46
N TYR A 141 -11.62 -10.94 -14.01
CA TYR A 141 -10.53 -10.16 -14.58
C TYR A 141 -9.41 -11.10 -14.97
N ASN A 142 -9.10 -11.19 -16.26
CA ASN A 142 -8.04 -12.07 -16.76
C ASN A 142 -6.99 -11.25 -17.51
N LYS A 143 -5.72 -11.60 -17.31
CA LYS A 143 -4.64 -11.08 -18.15
C LYS A 143 -4.81 -11.62 -19.58
N ILE A 144 -4.59 -10.76 -20.56
CA ILE A 144 -4.47 -11.13 -21.98
C ILE A 144 -3.01 -11.41 -22.31
#